data_AF-A0A443J627-F1
#
_entry.id   AF-A0A443J627-F1
#
_cell.length_a   1.000
_cell.length_b   1.000
_cell.length_c   1.000
_cell.angle_alpha   90.00
_cell.angle_beta   90.00
_cell.angle_gamma   90.00
#
_symmetry.space_group_name_H-M   'P 1'
#
loop_
_entity.id
_entity.type
_entity.pdbx_description
1 polymer ?
#
loop_
_entity_poly.entity_id
_entity_poly.type
_entity_poly.pdbx_seq_one_letter_code
_entity_poly.pdbx_strand_id
1 'polypeptide(L)'
;PAATAAMSVLEAGHVMREFSDELATDDDLRAAYTAAHEAYLRDRSVYGEPEEIAGISAGGMPTRVKCLHALAGHALAAGPGVNPIGDRALQRGTWSPERCECEVPGAGG
;
A
#
# COMPACT_ATOMS: atom_id res chain seq x y z
N PRO A 1 -1.76 13.30 -7.17
CA PRO A 1 -1.79 14.34 -6.11
C PRO A 1 -2.73 13.99 -4.94
N ALA A 2 -4.03 13.78 -5.20
CA ALA A 2 -5.03 13.52 -4.16
C ALA A 2 -4.78 12.22 -3.36
N ALA A 3 -4.49 11.11 -4.03
CA ALA A 3 -4.13 9.84 -3.37
C ALA A 3 -2.92 10.00 -2.42
N THR A 4 -1.89 10.74 -2.87
CA THR A 4 -0.70 11.01 -2.05
C THR A 4 -1.04 11.82 -0.81
N ALA A 5 -1.87 12.86 -0.95
CA ALA A 5 -2.32 13.68 0.17
C ALA A 5 -3.14 12.86 1.18
N ALA A 6 -4.07 12.02 0.71
CA ALA A 6 -4.86 11.14 1.58
C ALA A 6 -3.97 10.20 2.41
N MET A 7 -2.98 9.57 1.79
CA MET A 7 -2.03 8.71 2.52
C MET A 7 -1.17 9.51 3.50
N SER A 8 -0.71 10.71 3.12
CA SER A 8 0.08 11.57 4.02
C SER A 8 -0.70 12.00 5.26
N VAL A 9 -2.00 12.26 5.13
CA VAL A 9 -2.87 12.56 6.29
C VAL A 9 -2.92 11.36 7.25
N LEU A 10 -3.07 10.14 6.74
CA LEU A 10 -3.05 8.93 7.57
C LEU A 10 -1.69 8.70 8.25
N GLU A 11 -0.59 8.91 7.52
CA GLU A 11 0.76 8.78 8.06
C GLU A 11 1.02 9.79 9.18
N ALA A 12 0.61 11.06 9.00
CA ALA A 12 0.69 12.09 10.02
C ALA A 12 -0.19 11.78 11.24
N GLY A 13 -1.32 11.08 11.03
CA GLY A 13 -2.19 10.55 12.07
C GLY A 13 -1.68 9.29 12.77
N HIS A 14 -0.43 8.88 12.55
CA HIS A 14 0.20 7.70 13.13
C HIS A 14 -0.45 6.34 12.78
N VAL A 15 -1.25 6.28 11.71
CA VAL A 15 -1.93 5.04 11.28
C VAL A 15 -0.96 3.92 10.94
N MET A 16 0.26 4.23 10.49
CA MET A 16 1.30 3.22 10.28
C MET A 16 1.69 2.46 11.55
N ARG A 17 1.69 3.15 12.70
CA ARG A 17 1.96 2.54 13.99
C ARG A 17 0.81 1.62 14.38
N GLU A 18 -0.42 2.10 14.26
CA GLU A 18 -1.63 1.30 14.53
C GLU A 18 -1.63 -0.01 13.71
N PHE A 19 -1.40 0.06 12.40
CA PHE A 19 -1.33 -1.12 11.55
C PHE A 19 -0.12 -2.02 11.86
N SER A 20 1.01 -1.46 12.31
CA SER A 20 2.15 -2.27 12.75
C SER A 20 1.86 -3.01 14.07
N ASP A 21 1.15 -2.36 14.99
CA ASP A 21 0.74 -2.96 16.27
C ASP A 21 -0.27 -4.09 16.02
N GLU A 22 -1.25 -3.89 15.12
CA GLU A 22 -2.17 -4.95 14.68
C GLU A 22 -1.42 -6.15 14.07
N LEU A 23 -0.50 -5.88 13.13
CA LEU A 23 0.31 -6.91 12.46
C LEU A 23 1.14 -7.76 13.45
N ALA A 24 1.56 -7.17 14.56
CA ALA A 24 2.29 -7.88 15.61
C ALA A 24 1.41 -8.88 16.37
N THR A 25 0.10 -8.67 16.42
CA THR A 25 -0.84 -9.47 17.21
C THR A 25 -1.76 -10.38 16.39
N ASP A 26 -1.91 -10.11 15.09
CA ASP A 26 -2.80 -10.85 14.19
C ASP A 26 -1.99 -11.75 13.25
N ASP A 27 -2.00 -13.06 13.51
CA ASP A 27 -1.27 -14.05 12.72
C ASP A 27 -1.83 -14.20 11.30
N ASP A 28 -3.14 -14.08 11.11
CA ASP A 28 -3.78 -14.18 9.80
C ASP A 28 -3.42 -12.98 8.93
N LEU A 29 -3.44 -11.77 9.51
CA LEU A 29 -2.98 -10.56 8.85
C LEU A 29 -1.50 -10.67 8.46
N ARG A 30 -0.66 -11.21 9.35
CA ARG A 30 0.77 -11.41 9.07
C ARG A 30 1.01 -12.40 7.95
N ALA A 31 0.25 -13.50 7.91
CA ALA A 31 0.30 -14.46 6.83
C ALA A 31 -0.12 -13.83 5.49
N ALA A 32 -1.24 -13.09 5.47
CA ALA A 32 -1.71 -12.39 4.27
C ALA A 32 -0.71 -11.31 3.80
N TYR A 33 -0.11 -10.56 4.71
CA TYR A 33 0.90 -9.55 4.39
C TYR A 33 2.23 -10.17 3.90
N THR A 34 2.57 -11.37 4.38
CA THR A 34 3.68 -12.18 3.83
C THR A 34 3.36 -12.68 2.42
N ALA A 35 2.14 -13.14 2.16
CA ALA A 35 1.72 -13.52 0.81
C ALA A 35 1.76 -12.31 -0.15
N ALA A 36 1.37 -11.12 0.31
CA ALA A 36 1.48 -9.88 -0.44
C ALA A 36 2.94 -9.55 -0.82
N HIS A 37 3.86 -9.75 0.13
CA HIS A 37 5.29 -9.59 -0.08
C HIS A 37 5.83 -10.52 -1.18
N GLU A 38 5.47 -11.81 -1.11
CA GLU A 38 5.88 -12.80 -2.11
C GLU A 38 5.28 -12.54 -3.48
N ALA A 39 4.02 -12.09 -3.54
CA ALA A 39 3.37 -11.66 -4.78
C ALA A 39 4.13 -10.50 -5.41
N TYR A 40 4.47 -9.46 -4.63
CA TYR A 40 5.27 -8.33 -5.11
C TYR A 40 6.60 -8.78 -5.74
N LEU A 41 7.34 -9.66 -5.07
CA LEU A 41 8.63 -10.14 -5.56
C LEU A 41 8.49 -10.93 -6.86
N ARG A 42 7.48 -11.81 -6.93
CA ARG A 42 7.15 -12.61 -8.12
C ARG A 42 6.78 -11.75 -9.31
N ASP A 43 5.98 -10.71 -9.08
CA ASP A 43 5.55 -9.80 -10.15
C ASP A 43 6.70 -8.92 -10.62
N ARG A 44 7.61 -8.53 -9.71
CA ARG A 44 8.80 -7.73 -10.07
C ARG A 44 9.83 -8.55 -10.84
N SER A 45 10.02 -9.82 -10.51
CA SER A 45 11.12 -10.64 -11.07
C SER A 45 11.04 -10.79 -12.60
N VAL A 46 9.86 -10.61 -13.19
CA VAL A 46 9.68 -10.57 -14.66
C VAL A 46 10.46 -9.46 -15.34
N TYR A 47 10.84 -8.41 -14.59
CA TYR A 47 11.64 -7.28 -15.07
C TYR A 47 13.12 -7.37 -14.65
N GLY A 48 13.52 -8.43 -13.94
CA GLY A 48 14.87 -8.68 -13.45
C GLY A 48 14.97 -8.71 -11.93
N GLU A 49 16.08 -9.29 -11.45
CA GLU A 49 16.36 -9.48 -10.02
C GLU A 49 17.75 -8.90 -9.66
N PRO A 50 17.86 -7.57 -9.46
CA PRO A 50 19.10 -6.98 -8.99
C PRO A 50 19.39 -7.40 -7.55
N GLU A 51 20.68 -7.68 -7.27
CA GLU A 51 21.14 -8.21 -5.99
C GLU A 51 20.90 -7.20 -4.85
N GLU A 52 21.01 -5.90 -5.13
CA GLU A 52 20.86 -4.82 -4.15
C GLU A 52 19.46 -4.75 -3.52
N ILE A 53 18.46 -5.34 -4.18
CA ILE A 53 17.06 -5.37 -3.73
C ILE A 53 16.50 -6.80 -3.60
N ALA A 54 17.39 -7.80 -3.53
CA ALA A 54 17.01 -9.18 -3.30
C ALA A 54 16.17 -9.30 -2.01
N GLY A 55 14.99 -9.92 -2.12
CA GLY A 55 14.05 -10.07 -1.00
C GLY A 55 13.44 -8.76 -0.47
N ILE A 56 13.71 -7.60 -1.08
CA ILE A 56 13.15 -6.31 -0.66
C ILE A 56 11.90 -6.01 -1.48
N SER A 57 10.80 -5.70 -0.81
CA SER A 57 9.55 -5.26 -1.43
C SER A 57 9.16 -3.83 -1.04
N ALA A 58 7.93 -3.43 -1.33
CA ALA A 58 7.42 -2.09 -1.03
C ALA A 58 6.95 -1.91 0.43
N GLY A 59 6.91 -0.66 0.89
CA GLY A 59 6.14 -0.29 2.10
C GLY A 59 6.55 -0.90 3.45
N GLY A 60 7.68 -1.62 3.51
CA GLY A 60 8.17 -2.25 4.74
C GLY A 60 7.71 -3.70 4.93
N MET A 61 7.01 -4.25 3.94
CA MET A 61 6.62 -5.66 3.90
C MET A 61 7.83 -6.59 4.08
N PRO A 62 7.64 -7.77 4.71
CA PRO A 62 6.38 -8.27 5.30
C PRO A 62 6.24 -7.98 6.81
N THR A 63 7.22 -7.32 7.45
CA THR A 63 7.31 -7.31 8.93
C THR A 63 6.89 -5.99 9.56
N ARG A 64 6.78 -4.91 8.78
CA ARG A 64 6.42 -3.58 9.30
C ARG A 64 5.64 -2.75 8.28
N VAL A 65 4.99 -1.71 8.77
CA VAL A 65 4.30 -0.72 7.93
C VAL A 65 5.15 0.56 7.95
N LYS A 66 5.94 0.80 6.89
CA LYS A 66 6.88 1.94 6.82
C LYS A 66 6.34 3.14 6.05
N CYS A 67 5.47 2.91 5.07
CA CYS A 67 4.94 3.94 4.18
C CYS A 67 3.63 3.46 3.53
N LEU A 68 2.54 4.18 3.77
CA LEU A 68 1.21 3.87 3.25
C LEU A 68 1.10 4.18 1.76
N HIS A 69 1.83 5.18 1.23
CA HIS A 69 1.85 5.44 -0.22
C HIS A 69 2.28 4.22 -1.02
N ALA A 70 3.35 3.56 -0.56
CA ALA A 70 3.89 2.39 -1.23
C ALA A 70 2.97 1.17 -1.12
N LEU A 71 2.31 0.98 0.02
CA LEU A 71 1.38 -0.13 0.23
C LEU A 71 0.06 0.06 -0.54
N ALA A 72 -0.49 1.28 -0.53
CA ALA A 72 -1.64 1.64 -1.35
C ALA A 72 -1.33 1.50 -2.83
N GLY A 73 -0.16 1.94 -3.29
CA GLY A 73 0.31 1.75 -4.66
C GLY A 73 0.39 0.27 -5.05
N HIS A 74 0.94 -0.58 -4.17
CA HIS A 74 0.96 -2.02 -4.40
C HIS A 74 -0.46 -2.63 -4.46
N ALA A 75 -1.35 -2.27 -3.54
CA ALA A 75 -2.74 -2.74 -3.53
C ALA A 75 -3.49 -2.37 -4.82
N LEU A 76 -3.34 -1.13 -5.30
CA LEU A 76 -3.94 -0.69 -6.56
C LEU A 76 -3.39 -1.45 -7.78
N ALA A 77 -2.10 -1.80 -7.76
CA ALA A 77 -1.46 -2.52 -8.87
C ALA A 77 -1.79 -4.01 -8.89
N ALA A 78 -1.77 -4.67 -7.72
CA ALA A 78 -2.00 -6.10 -7.59
C ALA A 78 -3.49 -6.48 -7.55
N GLY A 79 -4.34 -5.52 -7.15
CA GLY A 79 -5.78 -5.69 -7.04
C GLY A 79 -6.27 -5.90 -5.60
N PRO A 80 -7.57 -5.70 -5.35
CA PRO A 80 -8.16 -5.81 -4.01
C PRO A 80 -7.95 -7.19 -3.38
N GLY A 81 -7.62 -7.21 -2.09
CA GLY A 81 -7.42 -8.42 -1.30
C GLY A 81 -5.99 -8.98 -1.37
N VAL A 82 -5.12 -8.46 -2.24
CA VAL A 82 -3.73 -8.93 -2.33
C VAL A 82 -2.87 -8.34 -1.21
N ASN A 83 -3.01 -7.03 -0.94
CA ASN A 83 -2.24 -6.35 0.10
C ASN A 83 -3.18 -5.80 1.17
N PRO A 84 -3.42 -6.52 2.28
CA PRO A 84 -4.44 -6.16 3.26
C PRO A 84 -4.20 -4.80 3.92
N ILE A 85 -2.94 -4.41 4.14
CA ILE A 85 -2.61 -3.09 4.72
C ILE A 85 -2.82 -1.98 3.69
N GLY A 86 -2.45 -2.21 2.43
CA GLY A 86 -2.71 -1.28 1.34
C GLY A 86 -4.21 -1.04 1.15
N ASP A 87 -5.01 -2.10 1.19
CA ASP A 87 -6.47 -2.03 1.10
C ASP A 87 -7.08 -1.26 2.28
N ARG A 88 -6.64 -1.55 3.52
CA ARG A 88 -7.08 -0.80 4.71
C ARG A 88 -6.71 0.69 4.61
N ALA A 89 -5.54 1.01 4.08
CA ALA A 89 -5.11 2.40 3.87
C ALA A 89 -6.01 3.11 2.84
N LEU A 90 -6.30 2.47 1.71
CA LEU A 90 -7.22 3.01 0.68
C LEU A 90 -8.63 3.22 1.24
N GLN A 91 -9.16 2.26 2.00
CA GLN A 91 -10.49 2.36 2.62
C GLN A 91 -10.59 3.46 3.68
N ARG A 92 -9.51 3.69 4.44
CA ARG A 92 -9.48 4.72 5.50
C ARG A 92 -9.17 6.12 4.95
N GLY A 93 -8.49 6.19 3.81
CA GLY A 93 -8.17 7.44 3.14
C GLY A 93 -9.41 8.14 2.60
N THR A 94 -9.32 9.44 2.36
CA THR A 94 -10.41 10.24 1.79
C THR A 94 -10.48 10.16 0.26
N TRP A 95 -9.53 9.50 -0.37
CA TRP A 95 -9.40 9.40 -1.83
C TRP A 95 -9.83 8.02 -2.33
N SER A 96 -10.49 7.97 -3.49
CA SER A 96 -10.88 6.72 -4.16
C SER A 96 -10.45 6.71 -5.62
N PRO A 97 -9.97 5.56 -6.16
CA PRO A 97 -9.70 5.41 -7.60
C PRO A 97 -10.98 5.44 -8.45
N GLU A 98 -12.16 5.25 -7.86
CA GLU A 98 -13.45 5.22 -8.57
C GLU A 98 -14.02 6.61 -8.83
N ARG A 99 -13.48 7.65 -8.19
CA ARG A 99 -13.86 9.05 -8.41
C ARG A 99 -12.69 9.86 -8.91
N CYS A 100 -12.89 10.55 -10.03
CA CYS A 100 -11.94 11.54 -10.50
C CYS A 100 -12.02 12.79 -9.59
N GLU A 101 -10.86 13.24 -9.08
CA GLU A 101 -10.72 14.48 -8.32
C GLU A 101 -9.68 15.35 -8.99
N CYS A 102 -10.11 16.51 -9.51
CA CYS A 102 -9.26 17.51 -10.13
C CYS A 102 -9.18 18.71 -9.20
N GLU A 103 -7.97 19.19 -8.88
CA GLU A 103 -7.79 20.44 -8.13
C GLU A 103 -8.36 21.64 -8.91
N VAL A 104 -8.28 21.59 -10.24
CA VAL A 104 -8.99 22.48 -11.16
C VAL A 104 -9.65 21.63 -12.24
N PRO A 105 -10.97 21.40 -12.20
CA PRO A 105 -11.67 20.78 -13.31
C PRO A 105 -11.57 21.69 -14.54
N GLY A 106 -11.12 21.17 -15.67
CA GLY A 106 -11.23 21.89 -16.94
C GLY A 106 -12.69 22.18 -17.27
N ALA A 107 -12.95 23.24 -18.04
CA ALA A 107 -14.29 23.49 -18.57
C ALA A 107 -14.68 22.29 -19.45
N GLY A 108 -15.43 21.34 -18.90
CA GLY A 108 -15.98 20.23 -19.66
C GLY A 108 -16.79 20.81 -20.82
N GLY A 109 -16.48 20.36 -22.03
CA GLY A 109 -17.17 20.76 -23.26
C GLY A 109 -18.61 20.27 -23.32
#